data_AF-A0A3B1JIQ1-F1
#
_entry.id   AF-A0A3B1JIQ1-F1
#
_cell.length_a   1.000
_cell.length_b   1.000
_cell.length_c   1.000
_cell.angle_alpha   90.00
_cell.angle_beta   90.00
_cell.angle_gamma   90.00
#
_symmetry.space_group_name_H-M   'P 1'
#
loop_
_entity.id
_entity.type
_entity.pdbx_description
1 polymer ?
#
loop_
_entity_poly.entity_id
_entity_poly.type
_entity_poly.pdbx_seq_one_letter_code
_entity_poly.pdbx_strand_id
1 'polypeptide(L)' 'MAYQLYRNTTLREQPAGEPGRGSLNTYRFCDNVWTFVLNDVEFREVTDLVKVDKVKIVACDGKNTGSNAAE' A
#
# COMPACT_ATOMS: atom_id res chain seq x y z
N MET A 1 8.26 3.86 0.00
CA MET A 1 6.98 3.46 0.62
C MET A 1 6.26 2.38 -0.19
N ALA A 2 6.06 2.57 -1.50
CA ALA A 2 5.35 1.61 -2.38
C ALA A 2 5.91 0.17 -2.38
N TYR A 3 7.24 -0.01 -2.40
CA TYR A 3 7.84 -1.35 -2.36
C TYR A 3 7.55 -2.11 -1.05
N GLN A 4 7.50 -1.40 0.08
CA GLN A 4 7.17 -2.01 1.37
C GLN A 4 5.69 -2.40 1.43
N LEU A 5 4.81 -1.59 0.82
CA LEU A 5 3.41 -1.97 0.63
C LEU A 5 3.31 -3.27 -0.17
N TYR A 6 3.96 -3.34 -1.34
CA TYR A 6 3.99 -4.54 -2.18
C TYR A 6 4.47 -5.79 -1.41
N ARG A 7 5.60 -5.71 -0.71
CA ARG A 7 6.12 -6.83 0.10
C ARG A 7 5.12 -7.27 1.17
N ASN A 8 4.51 -6.31 1.88
CA ASN A 8 3.58 -6.61 2.96
C ASN A 8 2.25 -7.19 2.47
N THR A 9 1.79 -6.82 1.27
CA THR A 9 0.51 -7.27 0.70
C THR A 9 0.63 -8.52 -0.17
N THR A 10 1.80 -8.84 -0.70
CA THR A 10 1.98 -9.90 -1.72
C THR A 10 2.90 -11.03 -1.28
N LEU A 11 3.87 -10.77 -0.39
CA LEU A 11 4.92 -11.74 -0.04
C LEU A 11 4.84 -12.24 1.41
N ARG A 12 3.93 -11.73 2.24
CA ARG A 12 3.58 -12.42 3.48
C ARG A 12 2.55 -13.50 3.15
N GLU A 13 2.94 -14.76 3.29
CA GLU A 13 1.98 -15.84 3.55
C GLU A 13 1.20 -15.44 4.80
N GLN A 14 -0.08 -15.11 4.62
CA GLN A 14 -0.95 -14.73 5.72
C GLN A 14 -1.24 -16.02 6.51
N PRO A 15 -0.83 -16.14 7.79
CA PRO A 15 -1.32 -17.22 8.63
C PRO A 15 -2.85 -17.08 8.70
N ALA A 16 -3.56 -18.13 8.28
CA ALA A 16 -5.01 -18.15 8.19
C ALA A 16 -5.63 -17.86 9.57
N GLY A 17 -6.02 -16.60 9.82
CA GLY A 17 -6.63 -16.20 11.10
C GLY A 17 -6.44 -14.74 11.50
N GLU A 18 -5.47 -14.00 10.96
CA GLU A 18 -5.42 -12.55 11.18
C GLU A 18 -6.40 -11.83 10.24
N PRO A 19 -7.14 -10.79 10.71
CA PRO A 19 -7.97 -9.97 9.83
C PRO A 19 -7.09 -9.41 8.72
N GLY A 20 -7.31 -9.92 7.50
CA GLY A 20 -6.48 -9.62 6.35
C GLY A 20 -6.40 -8.11 6.14
N ARG A 21 -5.18 -7.58 6.11
CA ARG A 21 -4.91 -6.19 5.74
C ARG A 21 -5.07 -6.03 4.22
N GLY A 22 -6.26 -6.31 3.69
CA GLY A 22 -6.55 -6.29 2.27
C GLY A 22 -5.86 -7.39 1.44
N SER A 23 -6.50 -7.78 0.35
CA SER A 23 -5.93 -8.67 -0.67
C SER A 23 -5.48 -7.88 -1.89
N LEU A 24 -4.24 -8.07 -2.33
CA LEU A 24 -3.76 -7.42 -3.55
C LEU A 24 -4.43 -8.06 -4.78
N ASN A 25 -5.23 -7.27 -5.50
CA ASN A 25 -5.89 -7.71 -6.73
C ASN A 25 -4.98 -7.58 -7.95
N THR A 26 -4.34 -6.41 -8.11
CA THR A 26 -3.39 -6.17 -9.20
C THR A 26 -2.38 -5.09 -8.82
N TYR A 27 -1.18 -5.17 -9.38
CA TYR A 27 -0.16 -4.14 -9.27
C TYR A 27 0.44 -3.84 -10.64
N ARG A 28 0.93 -2.61 -10.80
CA ARG A 28 1.70 -2.17 -11.97
C ARG A 28 2.80 -1.22 -11.50
N PHE A 29 4.00 -1.45 -11.98
CA PHE A 29 5.10 -0.49 -11.89
C PHE A 29 5.48 -0.05 -13.31
N CYS A 30 5.41 1.24 -13.58
CA CYS A 30 5.80 1.81 -14.87
C CYS A 30 6.21 3.27 -14.66
N ASP A 31 7.28 3.71 -15.33
CA ASP A 31 7.78 5.09 -15.28
C ASP A 31 7.98 5.64 -13.85
N ASN A 32 8.57 4.84 -12.97
CA ASN A 32 8.77 5.17 -11.54
C ASN A 32 7.46 5.42 -10.75
N VAL A 33 6.31 5.05 -11.31
CA VAL A 33 5.00 5.11 -10.67
C VAL A 33 4.52 3.71 -10.33
N TRP A 34 4.15 3.52 -9.08
CA TRP A 34 3.47 2.32 -8.60
C TRP A 34 1.96 2.54 -8.59
N THR A 35 1.23 1.57 -9.14
CA THR A 35 -0.23 1.48 -9.04
C THR A 35 -0.59 0.16 -8.38
N PHE A 36 -1.36 0.20 -7.30
CA PHE A 36 -1.90 -0.96 -6.62
C PHE A 36 -3.41 -0.90 -6.59
N VAL A 37 -4.06 -2.04 -6.77
CA VAL A 37 -5.48 -2.22 -6.53
C VAL A 37 -5.63 -3.33 -5.49
N LEU A 38 -6.23 -2.99 -4.36
CA LEU A 38 -6.47 -3.90 -3.25
C LEU A 38 -7.98 -4.03 -3.06
N ASN A 39 -8.43 -5.23 -2.67
CA ASN A 39 -9.81 -5.48 -2.25
C ASN A 39 -9.86 -5.77 -0.75
N ASP A 40 -11.03 -5.56 -0.15
CA ASP A 40 -11.32 -5.87 1.25
C ASP A 40 -10.32 -5.25 2.23
N VAL A 41 -10.03 -3.96 2.03
CA VAL A 41 -9.01 -3.23 2.81
C VAL A 41 -9.61 -2.66 4.07
N GLU A 42 -8.90 -2.86 5.19
CA GLU A 42 -9.20 -2.24 6.46
C GLU A 42 -8.07 -1.25 6.82
N PHE A 43 -8.39 0.04 6.82
CA PHE A 43 -7.52 1.09 7.33
C PHE A 43 -7.75 1.26 8.82
N ARG A 44 -6.69 1.13 9.60
CA ARG A 44 -6.71 1.41 11.04
C ARG A 44 -5.92 2.67 11.32
N GLU A 45 -6.62 3.67 11.84
CA GLU A 45 -6.06 4.84 12.51
C GLU A 45 -6.25 4.66 14.03
N VAL A 46 -5.59 5.49 14.85
CA VAL A 46 -5.44 5.29 16.31
C VAL A 46 -6.76 4.93 17.02
N THR A 47 -7.88 5.49 16.60
CA THR A 47 -9.21 5.18 17.12
C THR A 47 -10.21 4.69 16.08
N ASP A 48 -9.90 4.85 14.78
CA ASP A 48 -10.86 4.66 13.71
C ASP A 48 -10.49 3.49 12.80
N LEU A 49 -11.53 2.76 12.38
CA LEU A 49 -11.40 1.61 11.51
C LEU A 49 -12.32 1.82 10.30
N VAL A 50 -11.70 1.99 9.13
CA VAL A 50 -12.38 2.23 7.87
C VAL A 50 -12.22 1.01 6.98
N LYS A 51 -13.35 0.38 6.64
CA LYS A 51 -13.39 -0.74 5.69
C LYS A 51 -13.76 -0.23 4.31
N VAL A 52 -13.01 -0.69 3.30
CA VAL A 52 -13.20 -0.31 1.91
C VAL A 52 -13.11 -1.56 1.05
N ASP A 53 -14.16 -1.84 0.29
CA ASP A 53 -14.24 -3.02 -0.57
C ASP A 53 -13.15 -3.02 -1.64
N LYS A 54 -12.79 -1.83 -2.14
CA LYS A 54 -11.76 -1.66 -3.17
C LYS A 54 -11.07 -0.31 -3.09
N VAL A 55 -9.74 -0.32 -3.07
CA VAL A 55 -8.91 0.89 -3.11
C VAL A 55 -7.89 0.82 -4.23
N LYS A 56 -7.63 1.97 -4.86
CA LYS A 56 -6.55 2.17 -5.82
C LYS A 56 -5.53 3.13 -5.22
N ILE A 57 -4.28 2.69 -5.10
CA ILE A 57 -3.18 3.48 -4.59
C ILE A 57 -2.24 3.77 -5.75
N VAL A 58 -1.91 5.05 -5.98
CA VAL A 58 -0.91 5.49 -6.96
C VAL A 58 0.19 6.22 -6.19
N ALA A 59 1.43 5.76 -6.32
CA ALA A 59 2.56 6.31 -5.60
C ALA A 59 3.74 6.54 -6.54
N CYS A 60 4.21 7.80 -6.61
CA CYS A 60 5.43 8.16 -7.32
C CYS A 60 6.65 7.99 -6.41
N ASP A 61 7.82 7.69 -6.99
CA ASP A 61 9.07 7.74 -6.26
C ASP A 61 9.42 9.21 -5.89
N GLY A 62 9.48 9.50 -4.60
CA GLY A 62 9.67 10.87 -4.07
C GLY A 62 11.10 11.41 -4.18
N LYS A 63 12.04 10.71 -4.84
CA LYS A 63 13.44 11.12 -4.90
C LYS A 63 13.71 12.42 -5.66
N ASN A 64 12.71 13.04 -6.30
CA ASN A 64 12.89 14.26 -7.10
C ASN A 64 12.13 15.50 -6.60
N THR A 65 11.50 15.46 -5.42
CA THR A 65 10.97 16.68 -4.80
C THR A 65 12.02 17.20 -3.82
N GLY A 66 12.84 18.16 -4.26
CA GLY A 66 13.90 18.81 -3.48
C GLY A 66 13.40 19.37 -2.15
N SER A 67 13.31 18.50 -1.15
CA SER A 67 13.20 18.90 0.24
C SER A 67 14.62 18.97 0.75
N ASN A 68 15.16 20.19 0.79
CA ASN A 68 16.18 20.56 1.76
C ASN A 68 15.70 20.13 3.14
N ALA A 69 16.09 18.92 3.55
CA ALA A 69 16.05 18.50 4.94
C ALA A 69 17.49 18.56 5.43
N ALA A 70 17.83 19.72 5.98
CA ALA A 70 18.98 20.02 6.83
C ALA A 70 20.39 19.82 6.23
N GLU A 71 21.01 20.94 5.85
CA GLU A 71 22.15 21.49 6.62
C GLU A 71 22.15 23.03 6.52
#